data_AF-A0A1I6A8G3-F1
#
_entry.id   AF-A0A1I6A8G3-F1
#
_cell.length_a   1.000
_cell.length_b   1.000
_cell.length_c   1.000
_cell.angle_alpha   90.00
_cell.angle_beta   90.00
_cell.angle_gamma   90.00
#
_symmetry.space_group_name_H-M   'P 1'
#
loop_
_entity.id
_entity.type
_entity.pdbx_description
1 polymer ?
#
loop_
_entity_poly.entity_id
_entity_poly.type
_entity_poly.pdbx_seq_one_letter_code
_entity_poly.pdbx_strand_id
1 'polypeptide(L)'
;MAESEASIISQIINSEEVIQHFGYWPDFHDAEITKATFETHPTGRYSVTFVIAAFEMTSEVDERGYYKLIKHCDVEFQFIGIEEIDFKFFSFQNVLFGLEFEAVGNNIKCLFDSSVGLEVAIVAEEICILRLTPTTPIQDEPLKHIDPNEPMDAKNIFISSEHRLRNFDWSEMIYIGLDHEQANEYQTDKVASYAHSLFDEPEVYVVIGRHDSHLSTLEEALKKVSTLMRTTDVYLCNTSFTKAMKFNMIGVMSYGQKRS
;
A
#
# COMPACT_ATOMS: atom_id res chain seq x y z
N MET A 1 -33.60 18.21 -10.90
CA MET A 1 -33.69 17.50 -9.61
C MET A 1 -32.63 16.42 -9.70
N ALA A 2 -31.66 16.38 -8.78
CA ALA A 2 -30.70 15.27 -8.74
C ALA A 2 -31.48 13.98 -8.50
N GLU A 3 -31.20 12.93 -9.28
CA GLU A 3 -31.71 11.60 -8.94
C GLU A 3 -31.13 11.17 -7.60
N SER A 4 -31.94 10.55 -6.76
CA SER A 4 -31.43 9.95 -5.52
C SER A 4 -30.53 8.77 -5.88
N GLU A 5 -29.46 8.56 -5.12
CA GLU A 5 -28.55 7.42 -5.28
C GLU A 5 -29.27 6.06 -5.40
N ALA A 6 -30.34 5.83 -4.61
CA ALA A 6 -31.16 4.62 -4.70
C ALA A 6 -31.80 4.40 -6.10
N SER A 7 -32.11 5.48 -6.82
CA SER A 7 -32.60 5.42 -8.20
C SER A 7 -31.49 4.99 -9.15
N ILE A 8 -30.27 5.48 -8.94
CA ILE A 8 -29.09 5.14 -9.76
C ILE A 8 -28.69 3.68 -9.52
N ILE A 9 -28.66 3.24 -8.26
CA ILE A 9 -28.38 1.83 -7.91
C ILE A 9 -29.36 0.90 -8.63
N SER A 10 -30.64 1.26 -8.71
CA SER A 10 -31.64 0.46 -9.43
C SER A 10 -31.44 0.37 -10.95
N GLN A 11 -30.62 1.26 -11.52
CA GLN A 11 -30.21 1.22 -12.93
C GLN A 11 -28.98 0.33 -13.15
N ILE A 12 -28.23 -0.01 -12.09
CA ILE A 12 -27.11 -0.95 -12.19
C ILE A 12 -27.68 -2.34 -12.45
N ILE A 13 -27.27 -2.90 -13.60
CA ILE A 13 -27.73 -4.21 -14.06
C ILE A 13 -27.23 -5.29 -13.09
N ASN A 14 -28.13 -6.17 -12.66
CA ASN A 14 -27.89 -7.22 -11.66
C ASN A 14 -27.52 -6.70 -10.25
N SER A 15 -27.88 -5.46 -9.91
CA SER A 15 -27.66 -4.91 -8.55
C SER A 15 -28.31 -5.74 -7.44
N GLU A 16 -29.37 -6.50 -7.77
CA GLU A 16 -30.04 -7.41 -6.86
C GLU A 16 -29.13 -8.51 -6.31
N GLU A 17 -28.07 -8.92 -7.01
CA GLU A 17 -27.13 -9.93 -6.52
C GLU A 17 -26.39 -9.44 -5.27
N VAL A 18 -25.97 -8.17 -5.27
CA VAL A 18 -25.34 -7.51 -4.12
C VAL A 18 -26.35 -7.38 -2.98
N ILE A 19 -27.57 -6.92 -3.29
CA ILE A 19 -28.64 -6.74 -2.29
C ILE A 19 -29.06 -8.08 -1.68
N GLN A 20 -29.11 -9.17 -2.44
CA GLN A 20 -29.45 -10.49 -1.92
C GLN A 20 -28.38 -11.03 -0.97
N HIS A 21 -27.09 -10.78 -1.27
CA HIS A 21 -25.99 -11.22 -0.42
C HIS A 21 -25.90 -10.41 0.89
N PHE A 22 -25.95 -9.08 0.80
CA PHE A 22 -25.82 -8.20 1.98
C PHE A 22 -27.14 -7.94 2.71
N GLY A 23 -28.29 -8.04 2.03
CA GLY A 23 -29.59 -7.59 2.52
C GLY A 23 -29.85 -6.09 2.29
N TYR A 24 -28.86 -5.36 1.75
CA TYR A 24 -28.89 -3.94 1.42
C TYR A 24 -27.79 -3.66 0.37
N TRP A 25 -27.74 -2.44 -0.15
CA TRP A 25 -26.62 -1.99 -0.97
C TRP A 25 -25.53 -1.39 -0.07
N PRO A 26 -24.33 -2.00 0.04
CA PRO A 26 -23.27 -1.47 0.88
C PRO A 26 -22.62 -0.23 0.26
N ASP A 27 -22.02 0.62 1.10
CA ASP A 27 -21.21 1.76 0.68
C ASP A 27 -19.82 1.34 0.16
N PHE A 28 -19.42 0.09 0.41
CA PHE A 28 -18.09 -0.46 0.12
C PHE A 28 -16.95 0.19 0.91
N HIS A 29 -17.24 0.73 2.10
CA HIS A 29 -16.22 1.19 3.03
C HIS A 29 -15.27 0.03 3.42
N ASP A 30 -13.97 0.29 3.44
CA ASP A 30 -12.89 -0.68 3.65
C ASP A 30 -12.82 -1.84 2.64
N ALA A 31 -13.58 -1.78 1.54
CA ALA A 31 -13.45 -2.73 0.45
C ALA A 31 -12.16 -2.49 -0.33
N GLU A 32 -11.59 -3.55 -0.93
CA GLU A 32 -10.33 -3.48 -1.67
C GLU A 32 -10.52 -3.81 -3.16
N ILE A 33 -9.97 -2.95 -4.02
CA ILE A 33 -9.87 -3.23 -5.46
C ILE A 33 -8.68 -4.15 -5.70
N THR A 34 -8.96 -5.40 -6.09
CA THR A 34 -7.93 -6.43 -6.27
C THR A 34 -7.52 -6.60 -7.73
N LYS A 35 -8.35 -6.16 -8.68
CA LYS A 35 -8.10 -6.32 -10.11
C LYS A 35 -8.87 -5.29 -10.93
N ALA A 36 -8.24 -4.80 -11.99
CA ALA A 36 -8.88 -4.04 -13.07
C ALA A 36 -8.55 -4.71 -14.41
N THR A 37 -9.53 -4.89 -15.28
CA THR A 37 -9.36 -5.50 -16.62
C THR A 37 -9.99 -4.60 -17.67
N PHE A 38 -9.17 -4.14 -18.62
CA PHE A 38 -9.60 -3.27 -19.72
C PHE A 38 -9.79 -4.09 -20.99
N GLU A 39 -10.92 -3.92 -21.65
CA GLU A 39 -11.27 -4.69 -22.85
C GLU A 39 -11.79 -3.79 -23.96
N THR A 40 -11.37 -4.10 -25.19
CA THR A 40 -11.89 -3.50 -26.42
C THR A 40 -12.81 -4.50 -27.11
N HIS A 41 -14.04 -4.11 -27.43
CA HIS A 41 -14.98 -4.97 -28.12
C HIS A 41 -14.97 -4.73 -29.63
N PRO A 42 -15.19 -5.75 -30.47
CA PRO A 42 -15.27 -5.59 -31.94
C PRO A 42 -16.38 -4.62 -32.41
N THR A 43 -17.36 -4.36 -31.55
CA THR A 43 -18.43 -3.38 -31.76
C THR A 43 -17.97 -1.92 -31.63
N GLY A 44 -16.71 -1.69 -31.23
CA GLY A 44 -16.16 -0.36 -30.94
C GLY A 44 -16.49 0.15 -29.53
N ARG A 45 -17.15 -0.65 -28.69
CA ARG A 45 -17.38 -0.32 -27.27
C ARG A 45 -16.16 -0.71 -26.44
N TYR A 46 -15.88 0.08 -25.41
CA TYR A 46 -14.84 -0.20 -24.41
C TYR A 46 -15.50 -0.58 -23.09
N SER A 47 -14.85 -1.47 -22.35
CA SER A 47 -15.27 -1.79 -20.98
C SER A 47 -14.08 -1.90 -20.04
N VAL A 48 -14.35 -1.65 -18.77
CA VAL A 48 -13.44 -1.96 -17.67
C VAL A 48 -14.19 -2.75 -16.62
N THR A 49 -13.58 -3.83 -16.15
CA THR A 49 -14.11 -4.64 -15.06
C THR A 49 -13.21 -4.51 -13.84
N PHE A 50 -13.78 -4.12 -12.71
CA PHE A 50 -13.13 -4.09 -11.40
C PHE A 50 -13.61 -5.26 -10.55
N VAL A 51 -12.67 -5.93 -9.88
CA VAL A 51 -12.99 -6.90 -8.83
C VAL A 51 -12.76 -6.21 -7.49
N ILE A 52 -13.81 -6.12 -6.69
CA ILE A 52 -13.82 -5.47 -5.38
C ILE A 52 -14.09 -6.53 -4.32
N ALA A 53 -13.09 -6.77 -3.46
CA ALA A 53 -13.23 -7.62 -2.29
C ALA A 53 -13.92 -6.82 -1.17
N ALA A 54 -15.09 -7.27 -0.74
CA ALA A 54 -15.95 -6.57 0.20
C ALA A 54 -16.44 -7.50 1.31
N PHE A 55 -16.89 -6.91 2.42
CA PHE A 55 -17.45 -7.60 3.58
C PHE A 55 -18.40 -6.66 4.34
N GLU A 56 -19.19 -7.21 5.26
CA GLU A 56 -19.99 -6.45 6.21
C GLU A 56 -19.25 -6.40 7.56
N MET A 57 -18.94 -5.19 8.03
CA MET A 57 -18.44 -4.98 9.39
C MET A 57 -19.61 -4.91 10.38
N THR A 58 -19.59 -5.76 11.40
CA THR A 58 -20.61 -5.73 12.45
C THR A 58 -20.17 -4.89 13.65
N SER A 59 -21.10 -4.56 14.54
CA SER A 59 -20.79 -3.89 15.82
C SER A 59 -20.24 -4.84 16.90
N GLU A 60 -20.22 -6.15 16.63
CA GLU A 60 -19.64 -7.13 17.54
C GLU A 60 -18.13 -7.19 17.38
N VAL A 61 -17.40 -7.38 18.49
CA VAL A 61 -15.96 -7.63 18.45
C VAL A 61 -15.64 -9.11 18.67
N ASP A 62 -14.55 -9.59 18.07
CA ASP A 62 -13.99 -10.91 18.29
C ASP A 62 -13.18 -10.98 19.61
N GLU A 63 -12.62 -12.15 19.91
CA GLU A 63 -11.80 -12.37 21.12
C GLU A 63 -10.52 -11.52 21.16
N ARG A 64 -10.10 -10.98 20.02
CA ARG A 64 -8.92 -10.13 19.87
C ARG A 64 -9.28 -8.63 19.95
N GLY A 65 -10.56 -8.28 20.02
CA GLY A 65 -11.05 -6.91 20.09
C GLY A 65 -11.26 -6.24 18.73
N TYR A 66 -11.25 -6.98 17.61
CA TYR A 66 -11.56 -6.46 16.28
C TYR A 66 -13.03 -6.64 15.93
N TYR A 67 -13.62 -5.71 15.18
CA TYR A 67 -14.98 -5.89 14.68
C TYR A 67 -15.08 -7.15 13.82
N LYS A 68 -16.11 -7.96 14.06
CA LYS A 68 -16.36 -9.18 13.28
C LYS A 68 -16.80 -8.77 11.88
N LEU A 69 -16.09 -9.32 10.89
CA LEU A 69 -16.39 -9.15 9.47
C LEU A 69 -17.15 -10.37 8.96
N ILE A 70 -18.31 -10.18 8.36
CA ILE A 70 -19.18 -11.24 7.83
C ILE A 70 -19.49 -11.00 6.35
N LYS A 71 -20.16 -11.97 5.70
CA LYS A 71 -20.62 -11.85 4.30
C LYS A 71 -19.53 -11.43 3.31
N HIS A 72 -18.34 -12.00 3.45
CA HIS A 72 -17.22 -11.75 2.53
C HIS A 72 -17.58 -12.15 1.10
N CYS A 73 -17.23 -11.32 0.13
CA CYS A 73 -17.40 -11.62 -1.29
C CYS A 73 -16.45 -10.81 -2.18
N ASP A 74 -16.24 -11.32 -3.39
CA ASP A 74 -15.70 -10.54 -4.51
C ASP A 74 -16.86 -10.12 -5.42
N VAL A 75 -16.95 -8.82 -5.71
CA VAL A 75 -17.95 -8.24 -6.62
C VAL A 75 -17.26 -7.75 -7.89
N GLU A 76 -17.73 -8.22 -9.05
CA GLU A 76 -17.21 -7.83 -10.36
C GLU A 76 -18.07 -6.72 -10.98
N PHE A 77 -17.63 -5.47 -10.85
CA PHE A 77 -18.27 -4.31 -11.47
C PHE A 77 -17.73 -4.09 -12.87
N GLN A 78 -18.57 -4.18 -13.89
CA GLN A 78 -18.21 -3.83 -15.26
C GLN A 78 -18.90 -2.54 -15.70
N PHE A 79 -18.09 -1.65 -16.26
CA PHE A 79 -18.53 -0.40 -16.86
C PHE A 79 -18.40 -0.53 -18.38
N ILE A 80 -19.45 -0.19 -19.11
CA ILE A 80 -19.55 -0.35 -20.57
C ILE A 80 -19.89 0.99 -21.21
N GLY A 81 -19.30 1.28 -22.36
CA GLY A 81 -19.54 2.56 -23.05
C GLY A 81 -18.88 3.71 -22.29
N ILE A 82 -17.61 3.52 -21.93
CA ILE A 82 -16.83 4.49 -21.15
C ILE A 82 -16.60 5.74 -21.99
N GLU A 83 -17.02 6.88 -21.47
CA GLU A 83 -16.77 8.22 -22.04
C GLU A 83 -15.50 8.82 -21.44
N GLU A 84 -15.35 8.70 -20.12
CA GLU A 84 -14.22 9.22 -19.36
C GLU A 84 -13.81 8.21 -18.29
N ILE A 85 -12.49 8.04 -18.13
CA ILE A 85 -11.93 7.34 -16.98
C ILE A 85 -10.68 8.09 -16.53
N ASP A 86 -10.66 8.46 -15.25
CA ASP A 86 -9.49 8.93 -14.53
C ASP A 86 -9.05 7.85 -13.54
N PHE A 87 -7.77 7.48 -13.58
CA PHE A 87 -7.22 6.32 -12.87
C PHE A 87 -5.86 6.72 -12.29
N LYS A 88 -5.77 6.83 -10.97
CA LYS A 88 -4.60 7.37 -10.27
C LYS A 88 -4.18 6.49 -9.10
N PHE A 89 -2.90 6.62 -8.71
CA PHE A 89 -2.37 6.10 -7.46
C PHE A 89 -2.46 4.57 -7.24
N PHE A 90 -2.59 3.80 -8.32
CA PHE A 90 -2.61 2.33 -8.25
C PHE A 90 -1.39 1.78 -7.49
N SER A 91 -1.68 0.98 -6.46
CA SER A 91 -0.70 0.59 -5.45
C SER A 91 -0.82 -0.92 -5.12
N PHE A 92 0.09 -1.41 -4.26
CA PHE A 92 0.03 -2.79 -3.76
C PHE A 92 -1.20 -3.07 -2.88
N GLN A 93 -1.83 -2.02 -2.37
CA GLN A 93 -3.08 -2.04 -1.60
C GLN A 93 -4.00 -0.92 -2.10
N ASN A 94 -5.29 -1.21 -2.29
CA ASN A 94 -6.23 -0.29 -2.93
C ASN A 94 -7.57 -0.26 -2.17
N VAL A 95 -7.58 0.36 -0.99
CA VAL A 95 -8.72 0.38 -0.06
C VAL A 95 -9.60 1.61 -0.29
N LEU A 96 -10.91 1.41 -0.24
CA LEU A 96 -11.93 2.44 -0.46
C LEU A 96 -12.46 3.04 0.85
N PHE A 97 -12.75 4.34 0.84
CA PHE A 97 -13.71 4.96 1.75
C PHE A 97 -15.14 4.64 1.33
N GLY A 98 -15.38 4.43 0.03
CA GLY A 98 -16.65 3.94 -0.48
C GLY A 98 -16.77 4.11 -2.01
N LEU A 99 -17.94 3.72 -2.52
CA LEU A 99 -18.37 3.99 -3.90
C LEU A 99 -19.50 5.00 -3.90
N GLU A 100 -19.37 6.04 -4.73
CA GLU A 100 -20.41 7.04 -4.94
C GLU A 100 -20.90 7.00 -6.38
N PHE A 101 -22.21 7.17 -6.59
CA PHE A 101 -22.84 7.16 -7.91
C PHE A 101 -23.60 8.46 -8.18
N GLU A 102 -23.39 9.04 -9.36
CA GLU A 102 -24.05 10.27 -9.80
C GLU A 102 -24.54 10.13 -11.25
N ALA A 103 -25.76 10.59 -11.52
CA ALA A 103 -26.28 10.65 -12.89
C ALA A 103 -25.69 11.87 -13.62
N VAL A 104 -25.11 11.63 -14.80
CA VAL A 104 -24.49 12.68 -15.65
C VAL A 104 -25.06 12.57 -17.06
N GLY A 105 -26.09 13.35 -17.36
CA GLY A 105 -26.80 13.26 -18.64
C GLY A 105 -27.52 11.92 -18.78
N ASN A 106 -27.13 11.12 -19.76
CA ASN A 106 -27.62 9.74 -19.94
C ASN A 106 -26.67 8.68 -19.37
N ASN A 107 -25.55 9.11 -18.78
CA ASN A 107 -24.48 8.25 -18.27
C ASN A 107 -24.50 8.23 -16.74
N ILE A 108 -23.79 7.27 -16.16
CA ILE A 108 -23.56 7.16 -14.73
C ILE A 108 -22.08 7.45 -14.48
N LYS A 109 -21.83 8.39 -13.59
CA LYS A 109 -20.51 8.61 -13.00
C LYS A 109 -20.40 7.77 -11.73
N CYS A 110 -19.32 7.00 -11.61
CA CYS A 110 -18.97 6.32 -10.37
C CYS A 110 -17.60 6.82 -9.89
N LEU A 111 -17.53 7.17 -8.60
CA LEU A 111 -16.31 7.56 -7.92
C LEU A 111 -15.92 6.45 -6.95
N PHE A 112 -14.68 5.99 -7.08
CA PHE A 112 -14.03 5.07 -6.15
C PHE A 112 -13.21 5.94 -5.19
N ASP A 113 -13.81 6.35 -4.08
CA ASP A 113 -13.16 7.23 -3.12
C ASP A 113 -12.09 6.44 -2.35
N SER A 114 -10.84 6.84 -2.51
CA SER A 114 -9.69 6.05 -2.05
C SER A 114 -9.27 6.44 -0.65
N SER A 115 -9.20 5.46 0.26
CA SER A 115 -8.50 5.57 1.53
C SER A 115 -7.00 5.39 1.35
N VAL A 116 -6.62 4.38 0.56
CA VAL A 116 -5.24 4.07 0.23
C VAL A 116 -5.15 3.54 -1.19
N GLY A 117 -4.25 4.08 -1.99
CA GLY A 117 -3.91 3.55 -3.30
C GLY A 117 -4.86 4.05 -4.39
N LEU A 118 -5.43 3.13 -5.16
CA LEU A 118 -6.18 3.42 -6.38
C LEU A 118 -7.37 4.36 -6.14
N GLU A 119 -7.39 5.48 -6.87
CA GLU A 119 -8.52 6.40 -7.02
C GLU A 119 -9.03 6.33 -8.46
N VAL A 120 -10.34 6.16 -8.63
CA VAL A 120 -10.97 6.06 -9.96
C VAL A 120 -12.20 6.95 -10.04
N ALA A 121 -12.30 7.74 -11.09
CA ALA A 121 -13.55 8.34 -11.52
C ALA A 121 -13.88 7.85 -12.92
N ILE A 122 -15.06 7.26 -13.11
CA ILE A 122 -15.48 6.71 -14.40
C ILE A 122 -16.86 7.21 -14.79
N VAL A 123 -17.03 7.62 -16.04
CA VAL A 123 -18.32 7.97 -16.65
C VAL A 123 -18.62 6.94 -17.73
N ALA A 124 -19.74 6.22 -17.59
CA ALA A 124 -20.12 5.13 -18.48
C ALA A 124 -21.61 5.14 -18.78
N GLU A 125 -21.99 4.59 -19.94
CA GLU A 125 -23.39 4.40 -20.35
C GLU A 125 -24.09 3.36 -19.47
N GLU A 126 -23.38 2.29 -19.11
CA GLU A 126 -23.95 1.15 -18.39
C GLU A 126 -22.97 0.66 -17.30
N ILE A 127 -23.54 0.25 -16.17
CA ILE A 127 -22.83 -0.46 -15.10
C ILE A 127 -23.56 -1.78 -14.87
N CYS A 128 -22.81 -2.89 -14.80
CA CYS A 128 -23.36 -4.18 -14.41
C CYS A 128 -22.53 -4.85 -13.33
N ILE A 129 -23.22 -5.62 -12.48
CA ILE A 129 -22.61 -6.64 -11.66
C ILE A 129 -22.51 -7.89 -12.54
N LEU A 130 -21.29 -8.20 -13.00
CA LEU A 130 -21.06 -9.42 -13.77
C LEU A 130 -21.22 -10.66 -12.91
N ARG A 131 -20.74 -10.56 -11.66
CA ARG A 131 -20.70 -11.67 -10.73
C ARG A 131 -20.48 -11.18 -9.30
N LEU A 132 -21.11 -11.88 -8.36
CA LEU A 132 -20.74 -11.85 -6.94
C LEU A 132 -20.31 -13.26 -6.55
N THR A 133 -19.14 -13.39 -5.92
CA THR A 133 -18.63 -14.67 -5.43
C THR A 133 -18.44 -14.59 -3.92
N PRO A 134 -19.22 -15.31 -3.10
CA PRO A 134 -18.95 -15.40 -1.68
C PRO A 134 -17.55 -15.97 -1.44
N THR A 135 -16.80 -15.31 -0.56
CA THR A 135 -15.44 -15.72 -0.20
C THR A 135 -15.40 -16.11 1.28
N THR A 136 -14.36 -16.84 1.67
CA THR A 136 -14.04 -17.03 3.08
C THR A 136 -12.88 -16.10 3.40
N PRO A 137 -12.91 -15.35 4.52
CA PRO A 137 -11.77 -14.54 4.90
C PRO A 137 -10.53 -15.44 4.97
N ILE A 138 -9.44 -14.98 4.36
CA ILE A 138 -8.14 -15.55 4.63
C ILE A 138 -7.92 -15.28 6.12
N GLN A 139 -7.81 -16.33 6.93
CA GLN A 139 -7.50 -16.15 8.34
C GLN A 139 -6.17 -15.41 8.41
N ASP A 140 -6.20 -14.19 8.93
CA ASP A 140 -4.99 -13.55 9.40
C ASP A 140 -4.30 -14.56 10.30
N GLU A 141 -3.04 -14.88 10.01
CA GLU A 141 -2.24 -15.66 10.94
C GLU A 141 -2.39 -15.01 12.31
N PRO A 142 -2.68 -15.80 13.37
CA PRO A 142 -2.80 -15.24 14.70
C PRO A 142 -1.55 -14.40 14.95
N LEU A 143 -1.74 -13.13 15.33
CA LEU A 143 -0.64 -12.27 15.73
C LEU A 143 0.21 -13.09 16.69
N LYS A 144 1.43 -13.44 16.26
CA LYS A 144 2.38 -14.10 17.15
C LYS A 144 2.43 -13.23 18.40
N HIS A 145 2.31 -13.85 19.56
CA HIS A 145 2.55 -13.15 20.81
C HIS A 145 3.96 -12.55 20.69
N ILE A 146 4.03 -11.24 20.46
CA ILE A 146 5.29 -10.55 20.32
C ILE A 146 5.89 -10.58 21.71
N ASP A 147 6.90 -11.41 21.93
CA ASP A 147 7.76 -11.22 23.09
C ASP A 147 8.46 -9.87 22.86
N PRO A 148 8.25 -8.86 23.74
CA PRO A 148 8.89 -7.57 23.58
C PRO A 148 10.43 -7.66 23.62
N ASN A 149 10.99 -8.81 24.01
CA ASN A 149 12.41 -9.11 23.98
C ASN A 149 12.87 -9.91 22.75
N GLU A 150 11.94 -10.38 21.90
CA GLU A 150 12.29 -11.04 20.65
C GLU A 150 12.63 -9.97 19.58
N PRO A 151 13.82 -10.03 18.96
CA PRO A 151 14.21 -9.06 17.95
C PRO A 151 13.25 -9.12 16.76
N MET A 152 12.90 -7.94 16.22
CA MET A 152 12.00 -7.85 15.06
C MET A 152 12.54 -8.68 13.89
N ASP A 153 11.66 -9.46 13.26
CA ASP A 153 12.00 -10.17 12.03
C ASP A 153 12.22 -9.21 10.84
N ALA A 154 12.79 -9.74 9.75
CA ALA A 154 13.12 -8.97 8.55
C ALA A 154 11.92 -8.22 7.96
N LYS A 155 10.75 -8.86 7.94
CA LYS A 155 9.52 -8.29 7.39
C LYS A 155 9.06 -7.11 8.24
N ASN A 156 9.07 -7.26 9.55
CA ASN A 156 8.64 -6.22 10.49
C ASN A 156 9.62 -5.05 10.54
N ILE A 157 10.93 -5.30 10.42
CA ILE A 157 11.94 -4.24 10.25
C ILE A 157 11.63 -3.40 9.01
N PHE A 158 11.43 -4.05 7.87
CA PHE A 158 11.14 -3.38 6.61
C PHE A 158 9.81 -2.61 6.63
N ILE A 159 8.73 -3.21 7.13
CA ILE A 159 7.44 -2.52 7.26
C ILE A 159 7.59 -1.31 8.19
N SER A 160 8.28 -1.46 9.31
CA SER A 160 8.48 -0.36 10.27
C SER A 160 9.26 0.79 9.66
N SER A 161 10.30 0.54 8.85
CA SER A 161 11.03 1.60 8.16
C SER A 161 10.13 2.37 7.18
N GLU A 162 9.31 1.68 6.39
CA GLU A 162 8.42 2.30 5.39
C GLU A 162 7.40 3.27 6.02
N HIS A 163 6.95 2.98 7.24
CA HIS A 163 6.04 3.86 7.97
C HIS A 163 6.78 4.96 8.73
N ARG A 164 7.86 4.63 9.43
CA ARG A 164 8.48 5.54 10.41
C ARG A 164 9.43 6.56 9.79
N LEU A 165 10.03 6.26 8.64
CA LEU A 165 10.98 7.16 7.97
C LEU A 165 10.31 8.26 7.14
N ARG A 166 8.99 8.21 6.91
CA ARG A 166 8.25 9.20 6.10
C ARG A 166 8.36 10.63 6.63
N ASN A 167 8.48 10.78 7.94
CA ASN A 167 8.49 12.08 8.63
C ASN A 167 9.88 12.50 9.12
N PHE A 168 10.94 11.98 8.49
CA PHE A 168 12.30 12.36 8.81
C PHE A 168 12.69 13.68 8.16
N ASP A 169 13.43 14.49 8.93
CA ASP A 169 14.13 15.64 8.41
C ASP A 169 15.51 15.17 7.94
N TRP A 170 15.67 15.03 6.62
CA TRP A 170 16.89 14.51 6.01
C TRP A 170 17.89 15.63 5.73
N SER A 171 19.17 15.35 5.95
CA SER A 171 20.27 16.21 5.53
C SER A 171 20.35 16.33 4.01
N GLU A 172 21.15 17.28 3.55
CA GLU A 172 21.61 17.29 2.15
C GLU A 172 22.38 15.99 1.81
N MET A 173 22.44 15.68 0.52
CA MET A 173 23.16 14.51 0.01
C MET A 173 24.67 14.72 0.09
N ILE A 174 25.36 13.73 0.65
CA ILE A 174 26.82 13.72 0.82
C ILE A 174 27.40 12.64 -0.09
N TYR A 175 28.27 13.05 -1.02
CA TYR A 175 29.00 12.08 -1.84
C TYR A 175 30.02 11.30 -1.00
N ILE A 176 29.97 9.98 -1.13
CA ILE A 176 30.81 9.01 -0.41
C ILE A 176 31.50 8.01 -1.34
N GLY A 177 31.27 8.10 -2.65
CA GLY A 177 31.88 7.20 -3.61
C GLY A 177 31.21 5.84 -3.67
N LEU A 178 31.70 5.00 -4.57
CA LEU A 178 31.29 3.61 -4.73
C LEU A 178 32.54 2.75 -4.68
N ASP A 179 32.42 1.58 -4.09
CA ASP A 179 33.48 0.58 -4.13
C ASP A 179 33.47 -0.07 -5.53
N HIS A 180 34.18 0.55 -6.49
CA HIS A 180 34.27 0.11 -7.88
C HIS A 180 35.67 0.37 -8.42
N GLU A 181 36.19 -0.54 -9.25
CA GLU A 181 37.56 -0.50 -9.80
C GLU A 181 37.88 0.78 -10.62
N GLN A 182 36.84 1.49 -11.07
CA GLN A 182 36.95 2.68 -11.94
C GLN A 182 36.40 3.98 -11.32
N ALA A 183 35.91 3.94 -10.08
CA ALA A 183 35.29 5.09 -9.41
C ALA A 183 36.10 5.54 -8.19
N ASN A 184 35.84 6.76 -7.72
CA ASN A 184 36.43 7.29 -6.48
C ASN A 184 36.20 6.30 -5.33
N GLU A 185 37.31 5.94 -4.66
CA GLU A 185 37.34 5.03 -3.53
C GLU A 185 36.26 5.38 -2.50
N TYR A 186 35.48 4.37 -2.10
CA TYR A 186 34.45 4.52 -1.08
C TYR A 186 35.05 5.12 0.19
N GLN A 187 34.49 6.24 0.66
CA GLN A 187 35.02 7.06 1.75
C GLN A 187 34.70 6.43 3.12
N THR A 188 35.26 5.25 3.39
CA THR A 188 34.98 4.42 4.58
C THR A 188 35.09 5.20 5.89
N ASP A 189 36.20 5.90 6.11
CA ASP A 189 36.44 6.65 7.36
C ASP A 189 35.41 7.76 7.57
N LYS A 190 35.02 8.43 6.48
CA LYS A 190 34.00 9.49 6.53
C LYS A 190 32.65 8.92 6.89
N VAL A 191 32.23 7.83 6.24
CA VAL A 191 30.94 7.17 6.53
C VAL A 191 30.90 6.71 7.98
N ALA A 192 31.96 6.04 8.45
CA ALA A 192 32.06 5.60 9.84
C ALA A 192 31.96 6.78 10.83
N SER A 193 32.67 7.89 10.56
CA SER A 193 32.60 9.08 11.40
C SER A 193 31.18 9.65 11.51
N TYR A 194 30.42 9.70 10.41
CA TYR A 194 29.02 10.17 10.45
C TYR A 194 28.14 9.19 11.23
N ALA A 195 28.27 7.89 10.97
CA ALA A 195 27.52 6.85 11.66
C ALA A 195 27.72 6.90 13.18
N HIS A 196 28.96 6.98 13.65
CA HIS A 196 29.25 7.08 15.10
C HIS A 196 28.83 8.41 15.72
N SER A 197 28.71 9.49 14.94
CA SER A 197 28.15 10.75 15.45
C SER A 197 26.61 10.72 15.57
N LEU A 198 25.97 9.87 14.79
CA LEU A 198 24.51 9.79 14.73
C LEU A 198 23.97 8.73 15.69
N PHE A 199 24.55 7.54 15.68
CA PHE A 199 24.10 6.39 16.44
C PHE A 199 24.88 6.27 17.75
N ASP A 200 24.17 6.41 18.86
CA ASP A 200 24.71 6.20 20.21
C ASP A 200 24.61 4.73 20.66
N GLU A 201 23.90 3.91 19.87
CA GLU A 201 23.62 2.49 20.11
C GLU A 201 24.62 1.63 19.31
N PRO A 202 25.10 0.49 19.88
CA PRO A 202 26.00 -0.42 19.18
C PRO A 202 25.31 -1.25 18.10
N GLU A 203 23.97 -1.35 18.14
CA GLU A 203 23.17 -2.13 17.22
C GLU A 203 22.27 -1.22 16.37
N VAL A 204 22.13 -1.60 15.11
CA VAL A 204 21.27 -0.91 14.13
C VAL A 204 20.49 -1.92 13.31
N TYR A 205 19.31 -1.52 12.88
CA TYR A 205 18.61 -2.22 11.82
C TYR A 205 19.23 -1.88 10.47
N VAL A 206 19.68 -2.90 9.76
CA VAL A 206 20.06 -2.83 8.36
C VAL A 206 18.81 -3.11 7.54
N VAL A 207 18.31 -2.10 6.83
CA VAL A 207 17.11 -2.19 6.00
C VAL A 207 17.51 -2.23 4.54
N ILE A 208 17.18 -3.35 3.90
CA ILE A 208 17.51 -3.61 2.48
C ILE A 208 16.24 -3.94 1.70
N GLY A 209 15.39 -4.78 2.30
CA GLY A 209 14.17 -5.28 1.67
C GLY A 209 13.36 -6.16 2.64
N ARG A 210 12.18 -6.60 2.18
CA ARG A 210 11.22 -7.34 3.00
C ARG A 210 11.75 -8.65 3.58
N HIS A 211 12.74 -9.26 2.94
CA HIS A 211 13.29 -10.57 3.34
C HIS A 211 14.71 -10.51 3.90
N ASP A 212 15.42 -9.40 3.69
CA ASP A 212 16.87 -9.31 3.95
C ASP A 212 17.20 -8.25 5.02
N SER A 213 16.20 -7.57 5.57
CA SER A 213 16.40 -6.63 6.66
C SER A 213 16.71 -7.38 7.97
N HIS A 214 17.61 -6.86 8.80
CA HIS A 214 18.04 -7.56 10.01
C HIS A 214 18.68 -6.62 11.03
N LEU A 215 18.77 -7.06 12.28
CA LEU A 215 19.59 -6.41 13.30
C LEU A 215 21.07 -6.78 13.09
N SER A 216 21.97 -5.82 13.19
CA SER A 216 23.42 -6.03 13.14
C SER A 216 24.12 -5.04 14.05
N THR A 217 25.37 -5.33 14.43
CA THR A 217 26.20 -4.31 15.06
C THR A 217 26.52 -3.21 14.03
N LEU A 218 26.68 -1.97 14.50
CA LEU A 218 27.02 -0.85 13.63
C LEU A 218 28.31 -1.11 12.83
N GLU A 219 29.31 -1.71 13.47
CA GLU A 219 30.59 -2.07 12.85
C GLU A 219 30.45 -3.09 11.71
N GLU A 220 29.63 -4.13 11.91
CA GLU A 220 29.37 -5.13 10.88
C GLU A 220 28.56 -4.57 9.73
N ALA A 221 27.58 -3.71 10.03
CA ALA A 221 26.78 -3.03 9.04
C ALA A 221 27.68 -2.14 8.15
N LEU A 222 28.50 -1.28 8.76
CA LEU A 222 29.41 -0.38 8.05
C LEU A 222 30.40 -1.10 7.13
N LYS A 223 30.92 -2.27 7.54
CA LYS A 223 31.78 -3.11 6.69
C LYS A 223 31.07 -3.63 5.43
N LYS A 224 29.75 -3.77 5.46
CA LYS A 224 28.95 -4.36 4.36
C LYS A 224 28.27 -3.32 3.48
N VAL A 225 28.05 -2.09 3.97
CA VAL A 225 27.30 -1.04 3.25
C VAL A 225 27.83 -0.82 1.83
N SER A 226 29.15 -0.69 1.65
CA SER A 226 29.74 -0.46 0.32
C SER A 226 29.44 -1.58 -0.68
N THR A 227 29.39 -2.84 -0.20
CA THR A 227 29.07 -4.00 -1.02
C THR A 227 27.57 -4.06 -1.34
N LEU A 228 26.72 -3.79 -0.36
CA LEU A 228 25.26 -3.79 -0.51
C LEU A 228 24.78 -2.70 -1.47
N MET A 229 25.36 -1.50 -1.39
CA MET A 229 25.06 -0.38 -2.28
C MET A 229 25.27 -0.67 -3.77
N ARG A 230 25.97 -1.75 -4.13
CA ARG A 230 26.16 -2.16 -5.53
C ARG A 230 24.86 -2.63 -6.19
N THR A 231 23.89 -3.11 -5.40
CA THR A 231 22.67 -3.73 -5.91
C THR A 231 21.38 -3.15 -5.35
N THR A 232 21.45 -2.41 -4.24
CA THR A 232 20.27 -1.87 -3.58
C THR A 232 20.59 -0.63 -2.76
N ASP A 233 19.58 0.21 -2.53
CA ASP A 233 19.64 1.21 -1.48
C ASP A 233 19.64 0.50 -0.12
N VAL A 234 20.32 1.12 0.87
CA VAL A 234 20.44 0.59 2.23
C VAL A 234 20.07 1.69 3.22
N TYR A 235 19.30 1.34 4.25
CA TYR A 235 19.18 2.18 5.43
C TYR A 235 19.84 1.53 6.62
N LEU A 236 20.50 2.36 7.43
CA LEU A 236 20.84 2.01 8.80
C LEU A 236 19.93 2.81 9.71
N CYS A 237 19.21 2.15 10.62
CA CYS A 237 18.30 2.78 11.55
C CYS A 237 18.66 2.39 12.97
N ASN A 238 18.55 3.31 13.93
CA ASN A 238 18.60 2.89 15.32
C ASN A 238 17.34 2.07 15.67
N THR A 239 17.37 1.34 16.79
CA THR A 239 16.33 0.35 17.10
C THR A 239 14.94 0.96 17.33
N SER A 240 14.86 2.25 17.65
CA SER A 240 13.59 2.98 17.79
C SER A 240 13.10 3.66 16.50
N PHE A 241 13.86 3.61 15.41
CA PHE A 241 13.61 4.36 14.16
C PHE A 241 13.42 5.86 14.38
N THR A 242 14.24 6.46 15.25
CA THR A 242 14.29 7.91 15.46
C THR A 242 15.44 8.58 14.73
N LYS A 243 16.46 7.80 14.36
CA LYS A 243 17.64 8.23 13.59
C LYS A 243 17.89 7.23 12.48
N ALA A 244 18.28 7.70 11.30
CA ALA A 244 18.68 6.82 10.21
C ALA A 244 19.73 7.45 9.30
N MET A 245 20.47 6.58 8.61
CA MET A 245 21.29 6.92 7.46
C MET A 245 20.72 6.20 6.24
N LYS A 246 20.60 6.92 5.14
CA LYS A 246 20.22 6.38 3.83
C LYS A 246 21.44 6.35 2.94
N PHE A 247 21.67 5.23 2.29
CA PHE A 247 22.75 5.00 1.34
C PHE A 247 22.14 4.64 -0.01
N ASN A 248 22.50 5.39 -1.05
CA ASN A 248 21.97 5.17 -2.39
C ASN A 248 22.97 4.49 -3.31
N MET A 249 22.47 3.68 -4.26
CA MET A 249 23.30 2.99 -5.26
C MET A 249 24.19 3.91 -6.12
N ILE A 250 23.93 5.22 -6.11
CA ILE A 250 24.73 6.23 -6.83
C ILE A 250 25.93 6.77 -6.02
N GLY A 251 26.22 6.21 -4.84
CA GLY A 251 27.39 6.59 -4.04
C GLY A 251 27.21 7.87 -3.23
N VAL A 252 25.96 8.14 -2.83
CA VAL A 252 25.62 9.23 -1.92
C VAL A 252 24.98 8.68 -0.65
N MET A 253 25.12 9.43 0.44
CA MET A 253 24.38 9.19 1.67
C MET A 253 23.66 10.45 2.14
N SER A 254 22.63 10.26 2.94
CA SER A 254 22.04 11.28 3.80
C SER A 254 21.79 10.70 5.18
N TYR A 255 21.66 11.55 6.19
CA TYR A 255 21.22 11.14 7.52
C TYR A 255 19.99 11.95 7.91
N GLY A 256 19.15 11.37 8.75
CA GLY A 256 17.90 11.99 9.16
C GLY A 256 17.53 11.62 10.57
N GLN A 257 16.74 12.50 11.18
CA GLN A 257 16.16 12.28 12.49
C GLN A 257 14.68 12.63 12.47
N LYS A 258 13.91 11.99 13.34
CA LYS A 258 12.48 12.28 13.47
C LYS A 258 12.29 13.71 14.00
N ARG A 259 11.37 14.46 13.41
CA ARG A 259 10.96 15.76 13.95
C ARG A 259 10.36 15.55 15.34
N SER A 260 10.90 16.28 16.32
CA SER A 260 10.38 16.38 17.68
C SER A 260 9.03 17.09 17.71
#